data_AF-S0E5Z6-F1
#
_entry.id   AF-S0E5Z6-F1
#
_cell.length_a   1.000
_cell.length_b   1.000
_cell.length_c   1.000
_cell.angle_alpha   90.00
_cell.angle_beta   90.00
_cell.angle_gamma   90.00
#
_symmetry.space_group_name_H-M   'P 1'
#
loop_
_entity.id
_entity.type
_entity.pdbx_description
1 polymer ?
#
loop_
_entity_poly.entity_id
_entity_poly.type
_entity_poly.pdbx_seq_one_letter_code
_entity_poly.pdbx_strand_id
1 'polypeptide(L)'
;MATPNDLQELIRLFTARKMSMMAAMGQVKALQSKNLRSIAQIADAPLATVEEALSGDAKAAKSLHTACKNHEKKSGTKRGADDGMAPAEVKKPKLETHRRDLDYGSMSGDDLEASLELPSEEDEDIIRKTTILTNRAPLFLAFAVELLRYTMPEQPLSSRLSLAQAVVSANSRTKAISIGIEKAPPGGEEKAPEGQPKITIMNRPIPVLKRSGYTWSGSSQPASSNASSVTLQGSQPNPRGWTASQKLTSRGSVFIAHAIPITSPATRPAVFKSLMAEKPELETATHNAWAIRTSFGSSPLKQEASFDDGESGCGSFLLQQLRDLDISNTLVVLTRWYGGIMLGPDRWRLMKECLNDALSSQKRTSSLNGEPVWALNLEDKSPSTSTVGMPIHRPEGARNYILRAFAPADESGKKTVTAANEEKQENLGRVLGALRLLFSSWAGILSRDELDKRAWTWYMNLRPDVDAGPAGWGAKGTLNLGRILDLKRKETS
;
A
#
# COMPACT_ATOMS: atom_id res chain seq x y z
N MET A 1 -36.45 5.47 -34.82
CA MET A 1 -35.56 4.36 -35.25
C MET A 1 -34.45 4.22 -34.21
N ALA A 2 -34.02 3.01 -33.88
CA ALA A 2 -32.93 2.82 -32.92
C ALA A 2 -31.60 3.20 -33.58
N THR A 3 -30.82 4.06 -32.95
CA THR A 3 -29.50 4.42 -33.45
C THR A 3 -28.48 3.34 -33.07
N PRO A 4 -27.41 3.12 -33.85
CA PRO A 4 -26.29 2.26 -33.44
C PRO A 4 -25.70 2.67 -32.07
N ASN A 5 -25.83 3.95 -31.71
CA ASN A 5 -25.42 4.49 -30.43
C ASN A 5 -26.29 3.96 -29.26
N ASP A 6 -27.61 3.89 -29.43
CA ASP A 6 -28.53 3.35 -28.40
C ASP A 6 -28.20 1.89 -28.05
N LEU A 7 -27.79 1.12 -29.06
CA LEU A 7 -27.35 -0.26 -28.91
C LEU A 7 -26.06 -0.36 -28.07
N GLN A 8 -25.08 0.47 -28.40
CA GLN A 8 -23.81 0.53 -27.66
C GLN A 8 -24.02 0.95 -26.20
N GLU A 9 -24.89 1.91 -25.94
CA GLU A 9 -25.21 2.36 -24.58
C GLU A 9 -25.89 1.27 -23.75
N LEU A 10 -26.83 0.53 -24.33
CA LEU A 10 -27.46 -0.61 -23.66
C LEU A 10 -26.45 -1.71 -23.33
N ILE A 11 -25.59 -2.09 -24.28
CA ILE A 11 -24.55 -3.11 -24.04
C ILE A 11 -23.57 -2.64 -22.95
N ARG A 12 -23.19 -1.35 -22.96
CA ARG A 12 -22.33 -0.75 -21.92
C ARG A 12 -23.01 -0.79 -20.54
N LEU A 13 -24.31 -0.55 -20.47
CA LEU A 13 -25.08 -0.63 -19.22
C LEU A 13 -25.13 -2.07 -18.66
N PHE A 14 -25.29 -3.08 -19.51
CA PHE A 14 -25.31 -4.49 -19.10
C PHE A 14 -23.93 -5.00 -18.66
N THR A 15 -22.88 -4.66 -19.42
CA THR A 15 -21.50 -5.06 -19.09
C THR A 15 -20.98 -4.39 -17.82
N ALA A 16 -21.36 -3.14 -17.55
CA ALA A 16 -21.09 -2.46 -16.26
C ALA A 16 -21.68 -3.21 -15.05
N ARG A 17 -22.65 -4.10 -15.28
CA ARG A 17 -23.28 -4.95 -14.25
C ARG A 17 -22.69 -6.37 -14.20
N LYS A 18 -21.46 -6.55 -14.71
CA LYS A 18 -20.72 -7.83 -14.76
C LYS A 18 -21.40 -8.93 -15.59
N MET A 19 -22.26 -8.54 -16.55
CA MET A 19 -22.79 -9.50 -17.52
C MET A 19 -21.78 -9.75 -18.64
N SER A 20 -21.67 -11.00 -19.10
CA SER A 20 -20.85 -11.30 -20.27
C SER A 20 -21.42 -10.63 -21.52
N MET A 21 -20.55 -10.29 -22.48
CA MET A 21 -20.97 -9.68 -23.76
C MET A 21 -22.05 -10.50 -24.48
N MET A 22 -21.92 -11.83 -24.46
CA MET A 22 -22.89 -12.73 -25.08
C MET A 22 -24.26 -12.67 -24.39
N ALA A 23 -24.29 -12.64 -23.06
CA ALA A 23 -25.53 -12.52 -22.28
C ALA A 23 -26.17 -11.14 -22.46
N ALA A 24 -25.37 -10.07 -22.49
CA ALA A 24 -25.82 -8.71 -22.75
C ALA A 24 -26.48 -8.58 -24.13
N MET A 25 -25.85 -9.13 -25.17
CA MET A 25 -26.42 -9.15 -26.53
C MET A 25 -27.74 -9.94 -26.60
N GLY A 26 -27.85 -11.05 -25.86
CA GLY A 26 -29.08 -11.83 -25.75
C GLY A 26 -30.23 -11.03 -25.13
N GLN A 27 -29.99 -10.33 -24.02
CA GLN A 27 -31.00 -9.50 -23.37
C GLN A 27 -31.40 -8.27 -24.20
N VAL A 28 -30.43 -7.64 -24.87
CA VAL A 28 -30.71 -6.52 -25.77
C VAL A 28 -31.61 -6.97 -26.93
N LYS A 29 -31.36 -8.13 -27.52
CA LYS A 29 -32.21 -8.70 -28.58
C LYS A 29 -33.63 -8.99 -28.07
N ALA A 30 -33.76 -9.47 -26.84
CA ALA A 30 -35.06 -9.70 -26.20
C ALA A 30 -35.84 -8.39 -25.97
N LEU A 31 -35.17 -7.33 -25.51
CA LEU A 31 -35.77 -6.00 -25.35
C LEU A 31 -36.19 -5.38 -26.69
N GLN A 32 -35.34 -5.53 -27.73
CA GLN A 32 -35.66 -5.07 -29.08
C GLN A 32 -36.90 -5.74 -29.67
N SER A 33 -37.16 -7.00 -29.33
CA SER A 33 -38.36 -7.74 -29.77
C SER A 33 -39.67 -7.15 -29.23
N LYS A 34 -39.60 -6.42 -28.10
CA LYS A 34 -40.71 -5.69 -27.48
C LYS A 34 -40.67 -4.18 -27.78
N ASN A 35 -39.95 -3.76 -28.83
CA ASN A 35 -39.76 -2.36 -29.21
C ASN A 35 -39.09 -1.47 -28.15
N LEU A 36 -38.40 -2.06 -27.18
CA LEU A 36 -37.58 -1.35 -26.19
C LEU A 36 -36.14 -1.29 -26.70
N ARG A 37 -35.82 -0.24 -27.47
CA ARG A 37 -34.57 -0.15 -28.22
C ARG A 37 -33.58 0.90 -27.70
N SER A 38 -33.98 1.72 -26.74
CA SER A 38 -33.12 2.71 -26.08
C SER A 38 -33.33 2.73 -24.56
N ILE A 39 -32.38 3.33 -23.85
CA ILE A 39 -32.44 3.49 -22.39
C ILE A 39 -33.68 4.29 -21.97
N ALA A 40 -34.01 5.36 -22.70
CA ALA A 40 -35.19 6.19 -22.44
C ALA A 40 -36.50 5.40 -22.59
N GLN A 41 -36.62 4.60 -23.66
CA GLN A 41 -37.78 3.75 -23.87
C GLN A 41 -37.97 2.72 -22.75
N ILE A 42 -36.89 2.18 -22.19
CA ILE A 42 -36.95 1.24 -21.07
C ILE A 42 -37.31 1.96 -19.76
N ALA A 43 -36.83 3.19 -19.56
CA ALA A 43 -37.13 3.98 -18.37
C ALA A 43 -38.61 4.38 -18.30
N ASP A 44 -39.21 4.73 -19.44
CA ASP A 44 -40.61 5.14 -19.57
C ASP A 44 -41.60 3.97 -19.71
N ALA A 45 -41.12 2.78 -20.09
CA ALA A 45 -41.99 1.61 -20.23
C ALA A 45 -42.59 1.14 -18.89
N PRO A 46 -43.83 0.59 -18.89
CA PRO A 46 -44.38 -0.10 -17.73
C PRO A 46 -43.48 -1.27 -17.30
N LEU A 47 -43.30 -1.45 -15.98
CA LEU A 47 -42.44 -2.50 -15.43
C LEU A 47 -42.85 -3.91 -15.93
N ALA A 48 -44.15 -4.15 -16.09
CA ALA A 48 -44.69 -5.40 -16.63
C ALA A 48 -44.20 -5.71 -18.04
N THR A 49 -44.04 -4.69 -18.90
CA THR A 49 -43.54 -4.85 -20.28
C THR A 49 -42.05 -5.19 -20.31
N VAL A 50 -41.27 -4.64 -19.37
CA VAL A 50 -39.83 -4.95 -19.22
C VAL A 50 -39.63 -6.35 -18.63
N GLU A 51 -40.49 -6.76 -17.71
CA GLU A 51 -40.50 -8.10 -17.13
C GLU A 51 -40.85 -9.17 -18.17
N GLU A 52 -41.86 -8.92 -18.99
CA GLU A 52 -42.23 -9.81 -20.11
C GLU A 52 -41.10 -9.91 -21.15
N ALA A 53 -40.38 -8.82 -21.41
CA ALA A 53 -39.23 -8.80 -22.32
C ALA A 53 -38.03 -9.59 -21.79
N LEU A 54 -37.91 -9.76 -20.47
CA LEU A 54 -36.83 -10.50 -19.81
C LEU A 54 -37.27 -11.90 -19.36
N SER A 55 -38.22 -12.51 -20.09
CA SER A 55 -38.68 -13.88 -19.85
C SER A 55 -39.25 -14.10 -18.44
N GLY A 56 -39.84 -13.06 -17.83
CA GLY A 56 -40.49 -13.16 -16.52
C GLY A 56 -39.56 -13.00 -15.30
N ASP A 57 -38.30 -12.59 -15.49
CA ASP A 57 -37.40 -12.31 -14.36
C ASP A 57 -37.71 -10.94 -13.72
N ALA A 58 -38.61 -10.95 -12.73
CA ALA A 58 -39.01 -9.77 -11.97
C ALA A 58 -37.83 -9.03 -11.31
N LYS A 59 -36.77 -9.76 -10.91
CA LYS A 59 -35.61 -9.18 -10.23
C LYS A 59 -34.68 -8.49 -11.23
N ALA A 60 -34.42 -9.12 -12.37
CA ALA A 60 -33.66 -8.52 -13.45
C ALA A 60 -34.38 -7.29 -14.04
N ALA A 61 -35.69 -7.38 -14.22
CA ALA A 61 -36.52 -6.29 -14.75
C ALA A 61 -36.52 -5.06 -13.84
N LYS A 62 -36.79 -5.22 -12.54
CA LYS A 62 -36.72 -4.11 -11.56
C LYS A 62 -35.33 -3.47 -11.52
N SER A 63 -34.29 -4.29 -11.57
CA SER A 63 -32.92 -3.80 -11.51
C SER A 63 -32.50 -3.07 -12.80
N LEU A 64 -32.95 -3.53 -13.97
CA LEU A 64 -32.72 -2.85 -15.25
C LEU A 64 -33.51 -1.53 -15.32
N HIS A 65 -34.79 -1.56 -14.95
CA HIS A 65 -35.67 -0.38 -14.96
C HIS A 65 -35.12 0.75 -14.08
N THR A 66 -34.65 0.40 -12.87
CA THR A 66 -34.00 1.35 -11.96
C THR A 66 -32.70 1.91 -12.55
N ALA A 67 -31.92 1.08 -13.25
CA ALA A 67 -30.68 1.51 -13.89
C ALA A 67 -30.94 2.50 -15.04
N CYS A 68 -31.95 2.24 -15.88
CA CYS A 68 -32.33 3.12 -16.98
C CYS A 68 -32.84 4.48 -16.48
N LYS A 69 -33.70 4.51 -15.45
CA LYS A 69 -34.16 5.76 -14.82
C LYS A 69 -33.04 6.59 -14.20
N ASN A 70 -32.04 5.93 -13.60
CA ASN A 70 -30.87 6.61 -13.05
C ASN A 70 -29.92 7.13 -14.15
N HIS A 71 -29.88 6.47 -15.31
CA HIS A 71 -29.09 6.90 -16.46
C HIS A 71 -29.69 8.16 -17.10
N GLU A 72 -31.02 8.27 -17.21
CA GLU A 72 -31.68 9.50 -17.68
C GLU A 72 -31.44 10.70 -16.76
N LYS A 73 -31.49 10.50 -15.43
CA LYS A 73 -31.17 11.57 -14.47
C LYS A 73 -29.75 12.13 -14.62
N LYS A 74 -28.80 11.27 -15.03
CA LYS A 74 -27.41 11.68 -15.34
C LYS A 74 -27.25 12.29 -16.73
N SER A 75 -28.08 11.90 -17.70
CA SER A 75 -28.07 12.44 -19.07
C SER A 75 -28.73 13.83 -19.15
N GLY A 76 -29.78 14.07 -18.37
CA GLY A 76 -30.51 15.35 -18.31
C GLY A 76 -29.70 16.52 -17.76
N THR A 77 -28.49 16.30 -17.25
CA THR A 77 -27.58 17.37 -16.79
C THR A 77 -26.67 17.91 -17.90
N LYS A 78 -26.86 17.50 -19.16
CA LYS A 78 -25.99 17.88 -20.28
C LYS A 78 -26.78 18.25 -21.54
N ARG A 79 -27.46 19.41 -21.54
CA ARG A 79 -27.45 20.42 -22.65
C ARG A 79 -28.50 21.52 -22.45
N GLY A 80 -28.05 22.74 -22.73
CA GLY A 80 -28.80 23.99 -22.79
C GLY A 80 -27.79 25.14 -22.78
N ALA A 81 -26.99 25.26 -23.84
CA ALA A 81 -26.18 26.45 -24.07
C ALA A 81 -27.14 27.51 -24.64
N ASP A 82 -27.47 28.49 -23.81
CA ASP A 82 -28.04 29.76 -24.23
C ASP A 82 -27.26 30.88 -23.50
N ASP A 83 -26.96 31.93 -24.25
CA ASP A 83 -26.02 32.99 -23.89
C ASP A 83 -26.48 33.77 -22.65
N GLY A 84 -25.63 33.81 -21.63
CA GLY A 84 -25.87 34.55 -20.40
C GLY A 84 -24.67 34.47 -19.48
N MET A 85 -23.75 35.44 -19.64
CA MET A 85 -22.53 35.56 -18.85
C MET A 85 -22.85 35.78 -17.36
N ALA A 86 -22.77 34.72 -16.56
CA ALA A 86 -22.61 34.78 -15.10
C ALA A 86 -21.55 33.73 -14.70
N PRO A 87 -20.59 34.04 -13.83
CA PRO A 87 -19.57 33.08 -13.45
C PRO A 87 -20.20 31.99 -12.60
N ALA A 88 -20.24 30.77 -13.13
CA ALA A 88 -20.65 29.59 -12.38
C ALA A 88 -19.62 29.32 -11.26
N GLU A 89 -20.06 29.36 -10.01
CA GLU A 89 -19.30 28.81 -8.89
C GLU A 89 -18.93 27.35 -9.20
N VAL A 90 -17.63 27.08 -9.30
CA VAL A 90 -17.10 25.73 -9.47
C VAL A 90 -17.44 24.94 -8.21
N LYS A 91 -18.53 24.16 -8.24
CA LYS A 91 -18.85 23.23 -7.16
C LYS A 91 -17.69 22.27 -6.99
N LYS A 92 -17.01 22.34 -5.82
CA LYS A 92 -15.93 21.43 -5.45
C LYS A 92 -16.40 19.97 -5.65
N PRO A 93 -15.59 19.08 -6.23
CA PRO A 93 -15.96 17.69 -6.43
C PRO A 93 -16.28 17.03 -5.08
N LYS A 94 -17.41 16.33 -5.01
CA LYS A 94 -17.85 15.65 -3.79
C LYS A 94 -16.95 14.44 -3.52
N LEU A 95 -16.30 14.42 -2.36
CA LEU A 95 -15.44 13.32 -1.93
C LEU A 95 -16.30 12.10 -1.56
N GLU A 96 -16.16 11.02 -2.33
CA GLU A 96 -16.88 9.77 -2.06
C GLU A 96 -15.95 8.69 -1.50
N THR A 97 -16.53 7.75 -0.75
CA THR A 97 -15.79 6.59 -0.24
C THR A 97 -15.56 5.57 -1.34
N HIS A 98 -14.34 5.06 -1.43
CA HIS A 98 -13.97 4.07 -2.44
C HIS A 98 -14.58 2.70 -2.18
N ARG A 99 -14.87 1.98 -3.26
CA ARG A 99 -15.13 0.53 -3.19
C ARG A 99 -13.82 -0.18 -2.84
N ARG A 100 -13.90 -1.23 -2.01
CA ARG A 100 -12.75 -2.11 -1.80
C ARG A 100 -12.33 -2.70 -3.16
N ASP A 101 -11.02 -2.85 -3.34
CA ASP A 101 -10.41 -3.56 -4.46
C ASP A 101 -10.29 -2.81 -5.80
N LEU A 102 -9.69 -1.62 -5.75
CA LEU A 102 -9.19 -0.96 -6.96
C LEU A 102 -8.06 -1.79 -7.60
N ASP A 103 -8.11 -1.93 -8.92
CA ASP A 103 -7.05 -2.53 -9.71
C ASP A 103 -6.08 -1.43 -10.18
N TYR A 104 -4.97 -1.28 -9.47
CA TYR A 104 -3.95 -0.28 -9.78
C TYR A 104 -3.31 -0.46 -11.16
N GLY A 105 -3.34 -1.68 -11.73
CA GLY A 105 -2.82 -1.91 -13.08
C GLY A 105 -3.70 -1.31 -14.18
N SER A 106 -4.95 -0.96 -13.86
CA SER A 106 -5.92 -0.41 -14.80
C SER A 106 -6.00 1.12 -14.82
N MET A 107 -5.25 1.81 -13.95
CA MET A 107 -5.30 3.26 -13.77
C MET A 107 -3.92 3.89 -13.90
N SER A 108 -3.86 5.14 -14.37
CA SER A 108 -2.61 5.91 -14.30
C SER A 108 -2.26 6.26 -12.86
N GLY A 109 -0.99 6.58 -12.60
CA GLY A 109 -0.56 7.03 -11.28
C GLY A 109 -1.33 8.26 -10.80
N ASP A 110 -1.50 9.25 -11.68
CA ASP A 110 -2.25 10.47 -11.40
C ASP A 110 -3.73 10.23 -11.11
N ASP A 111 -4.38 9.34 -11.87
CA ASP A 111 -5.79 9.00 -11.61
C ASP A 111 -5.96 8.33 -10.25
N LEU A 112 -5.02 7.46 -9.86
CA LEU A 112 -5.03 6.82 -8.55
C LEU A 112 -4.87 7.88 -7.44
N GLU A 113 -3.89 8.77 -7.55
CA GLU A 113 -3.64 9.81 -6.55
C GLU A 113 -4.80 10.81 -6.45
N ALA A 114 -5.38 11.24 -7.58
CA ALA A 114 -6.56 12.09 -7.61
C ALA A 114 -7.76 11.40 -6.96
N SER A 115 -7.94 10.10 -7.20
CA SER A 115 -9.03 9.35 -6.57
C SER A 115 -8.89 9.31 -5.03
N LEU A 116 -7.67 9.35 -4.52
CA LEU A 116 -7.37 9.26 -3.10
C LEU A 116 -7.32 10.61 -2.39
N GLU A 117 -7.60 11.71 -3.09
CA GLU A 117 -7.56 13.06 -2.55
C GLU A 117 -8.36 13.20 -1.24
N LEU A 118 -7.86 14.05 -0.35
CA LEU A 118 -8.41 14.33 0.97
C LEU A 118 -8.84 15.80 1.06
N PRO A 119 -9.89 16.12 1.84
CA PRO A 119 -10.32 17.49 2.03
C PRO A 119 -9.21 18.32 2.71
N SER A 120 -9.17 19.61 2.43
CA SER A 120 -8.26 20.56 3.08
C SER A 120 -9.00 21.86 3.43
N GLU A 121 -8.73 22.37 4.63
CA GLU A 121 -9.20 23.65 5.14
C GLU A 121 -8.10 24.23 6.03
N GLU A 122 -7.53 25.38 5.66
CA GLU A 122 -6.34 25.96 6.31
C GLU A 122 -6.64 27.30 7.01
N ASP A 123 -7.91 27.73 7.05
CA ASP A 123 -8.32 28.92 7.81
C ASP A 123 -8.18 28.70 9.33
N GLU A 124 -7.27 29.44 9.96
CA GLU A 124 -6.97 29.31 11.38
C GLU A 124 -8.15 29.66 12.29
N ASP A 125 -8.98 30.63 11.92
CA ASP A 125 -10.11 31.06 12.74
C ASP A 125 -11.22 30.01 12.75
N ILE A 126 -11.47 29.40 11.58
CA ILE A 126 -12.40 28.27 11.46
C ILE A 126 -11.88 27.07 12.26
N ILE A 127 -10.59 26.73 12.11
CA ILE A 127 -9.97 25.61 12.82
C ILE A 127 -10.04 25.83 14.33
N ARG A 128 -9.64 27.00 14.86
CA ARG A 128 -9.63 27.29 16.30
C ARG A 128 -11.01 27.14 16.96
N LYS A 129 -12.07 27.51 16.24
CA LYS A 129 -13.46 27.42 16.73
C LYS A 129 -14.04 26.00 16.65
N THR A 130 -13.35 25.07 15.99
CA THR A 130 -13.86 23.73 15.74
C THR A 130 -13.48 22.77 16.86
N THR A 131 -14.49 22.09 17.40
CA THR A 131 -14.34 20.99 18.35
C THR A 131 -14.99 19.73 17.78
N ILE A 132 -14.26 18.62 17.79
CA ILE A 132 -14.67 17.36 17.19
C ILE A 132 -14.71 16.23 18.21
N LEU A 133 -15.48 15.19 17.90
CA LEU A 133 -15.53 13.93 18.63
C LEU A 133 -14.90 12.83 17.78
N THR A 134 -13.81 12.22 18.27
CA THR A 134 -13.08 11.19 17.52
C THR A 134 -12.39 10.16 18.39
N ASN A 135 -12.02 9.04 17.78
CA ASN A 135 -11.21 7.99 18.39
C ASN A 135 -9.71 8.31 18.26
N ARG A 136 -8.87 7.65 19.08
CA ARG A 136 -7.40 7.80 18.99
C ARG A 136 -6.82 7.33 17.65
N ALA A 137 -7.25 6.17 17.15
CA ALA A 137 -6.73 5.57 15.92
C ALA A 137 -6.90 6.44 14.64
N PRO A 138 -8.08 7.01 14.34
CA PRO A 138 -8.25 7.86 13.17
C PRO A 138 -7.52 9.20 13.28
N LEU A 139 -7.44 9.78 14.49
CA LEU A 139 -6.60 10.95 14.73
C LEU A 139 -5.13 10.62 14.45
N PHE A 140 -4.64 9.48 14.95
CA PHE A 140 -3.28 9.03 14.71
C PHE A 140 -3.00 8.78 13.22
N LEU A 141 -3.98 8.23 12.50
CA LEU A 141 -3.89 8.02 11.06
C LEU A 141 -3.77 9.35 10.30
N ALA A 142 -4.64 10.33 10.59
CA ALA A 142 -4.56 11.67 9.99
C ALA A 142 -3.24 12.37 10.33
N PHE A 143 -2.78 12.24 11.58
CA PHE A 143 -1.51 12.77 12.07
C PHE A 143 -0.31 12.21 11.29
N ALA A 144 -0.25 10.89 11.11
CA ALA A 144 0.82 10.23 10.37
C ALA A 144 0.79 10.56 8.87
N VAL A 145 -0.40 10.66 8.24
CA VAL A 145 -0.53 11.03 6.82
C VAL A 145 0.04 12.43 6.54
N GLU A 146 -0.28 13.42 7.39
CA GLU A 146 0.26 14.77 7.22
C GLU A 146 1.73 14.86 7.66
N LEU A 147 2.17 14.14 8.70
CA LEU A 147 3.58 14.08 9.08
C LEU A 147 4.46 13.59 7.90
N LEU A 148 4.03 12.51 7.25
CA LEU A 148 4.75 11.92 6.12
C LEU A 148 4.86 12.86 4.92
N ARG A 149 3.97 13.85 4.79
CA ARG A 149 4.12 14.91 3.76
C ARG A 149 5.43 15.67 3.91
N TYR A 150 5.90 15.86 5.13
CA TYR A 150 7.08 16.66 5.45
C TYR A 150 8.32 15.80 5.68
N THR A 151 8.18 14.62 6.28
CA THR A 151 9.30 13.71 6.52
C THR A 151 9.66 12.88 5.29
N MET A 152 8.69 12.63 4.39
CA MET A 152 8.84 11.81 3.19
C MET A 152 8.08 12.43 2.00
N PRO A 153 8.45 13.65 1.57
CA PRO A 153 7.75 14.37 0.48
C PRO A 153 7.75 13.62 -0.85
N GLU A 154 8.72 12.72 -1.05
CA GLU A 154 8.80 11.85 -2.20
C GLU A 154 7.70 10.76 -2.24
N GLN A 155 6.95 10.58 -1.15
CA GLN A 155 5.88 9.58 -1.10
C GLN A 155 4.54 10.18 -1.57
N PRO A 156 3.89 9.59 -2.59
CA PRO A 156 2.56 10.01 -3.02
C PRO A 156 1.52 9.80 -1.90
N LEU A 157 0.33 10.36 -2.06
CA LEU A 157 -0.73 10.28 -1.05
C LEU A 157 -1.12 8.81 -0.77
N SER A 158 -1.19 7.99 -1.81
CA SER A 158 -1.44 6.55 -1.68
C SER A 158 -0.40 5.85 -0.80
N SER A 159 0.89 6.13 -1.02
CA SER A 159 1.99 5.59 -0.20
C SER A 159 1.91 6.09 1.24
N ARG A 160 1.62 7.39 1.45
CA ARG A 160 1.47 7.97 2.79
C ARG A 160 0.29 7.34 3.55
N LEU A 161 -0.85 7.12 2.91
CA LEU A 161 -2.00 6.43 3.49
C LEU A 161 -1.67 4.97 3.87
N SER A 162 -0.95 4.26 3.01
CA SER A 162 -0.50 2.88 3.26
C SER A 162 0.46 2.80 4.45
N LEU A 163 1.50 3.64 4.46
CA LEU A 163 2.47 3.73 5.54
C LEU A 163 1.83 4.13 6.87
N ALA A 164 0.97 5.16 6.86
CA ALA A 164 0.27 5.61 8.05
C ALA A 164 -0.66 4.52 8.62
N GLN A 165 -1.35 3.78 7.76
CA GLN A 165 -2.18 2.64 8.18
C GLN A 165 -1.35 1.55 8.87
N ALA A 166 -0.16 1.23 8.35
CA ALA A 166 0.72 0.25 8.95
C ALA A 166 1.17 0.65 10.36
N VAL A 167 1.55 1.92 10.54
CA VAL A 167 1.94 2.46 11.85
C VAL A 167 0.78 2.43 12.84
N VAL A 168 -0.43 2.77 12.39
CA VAL A 168 -1.65 2.72 13.20
C VAL A 168 -1.99 1.29 13.60
N SER A 169 -1.98 0.35 12.65
CA SER A 169 -2.22 -1.07 12.89
C SER A 169 -1.22 -1.66 13.88
N ALA A 170 0.07 -1.40 13.69
CA ALA A 170 1.13 -1.86 14.60
C ALA A 170 0.93 -1.35 16.03
N ASN A 171 0.69 -0.03 16.20
CA ASN A 171 0.48 0.56 17.53
C ASN A 171 -0.83 0.08 18.18
N SER A 172 -1.89 -0.08 17.39
CA SER A 172 -3.19 -0.60 17.85
C SER A 172 -3.02 -2.01 18.39
N ARG A 173 -2.30 -2.90 17.68
CA ARG A 173 -2.05 -4.26 18.16
C ARG A 173 -1.21 -4.30 19.42
N THR A 174 -0.06 -3.61 19.44
CA THR A 174 0.78 -3.57 20.65
C THR A 174 -0.06 -3.12 21.85
N LYS A 175 -0.97 -2.16 21.64
CA LYS A 175 -1.89 -1.73 22.68
C LYS A 175 -2.93 -2.80 23.04
N ALA A 176 -3.60 -3.43 22.07
CA ALA A 176 -4.60 -4.48 22.28
C ALA A 176 -4.05 -5.65 23.11
N ILE A 177 -2.82 -6.08 22.80
CA ILE A 177 -2.11 -7.12 23.56
C ILE A 177 -1.81 -6.62 24.98
N SER A 178 -1.29 -5.39 25.12
CA SER A 178 -0.94 -4.85 26.45
C SER A 178 -2.13 -4.71 27.40
N ILE A 179 -3.34 -4.52 26.87
CA ILE A 179 -4.57 -4.38 27.67
C ILE A 179 -5.40 -5.67 27.73
N GLY A 180 -4.90 -6.77 27.13
CA GLY A 180 -5.53 -8.09 27.20
C GLY A 180 -6.74 -8.30 26.28
N ILE A 181 -6.95 -7.45 25.27
CA ILE A 181 -8.00 -7.64 24.26
C ILE A 181 -7.59 -8.70 23.23
N GLU A 182 -6.33 -8.66 22.81
CA GLU A 182 -5.75 -9.66 21.91
C GLU A 182 -4.70 -10.49 22.66
N LYS A 183 -4.58 -11.77 22.30
CA LYS A 183 -3.50 -12.62 22.80
C LYS A 183 -2.29 -12.46 21.91
N ALA A 184 -1.09 -12.51 22.51
CA ALA A 184 0.13 -12.58 21.73
C ALA A 184 0.10 -13.83 20.83
N PRO A 185 0.45 -13.71 19.54
CA PRO A 185 0.45 -14.84 18.63
C PRO A 185 1.39 -15.96 19.11
N PRO A 186 0.98 -17.24 19.01
CA PRO A 186 1.84 -18.36 19.35
C PRO A 186 3.04 -18.40 18.38
N GLY A 187 4.25 -18.17 18.91
CA GLY A 187 5.47 -18.07 18.11
C GLY A 187 6.07 -16.66 17.98
N GLY A 188 5.44 -15.64 18.58
CA GLY A 188 5.87 -14.23 18.49
C GLY A 188 5.26 -13.50 17.29
N GLU A 189 5.54 -12.20 17.15
CA GLU A 189 5.08 -11.41 15.99
C GLU A 189 5.67 -11.99 14.69
N GLU A 190 4.85 -12.13 13.64
CA GLU A 190 5.31 -12.50 12.30
C GLU A 190 6.36 -11.48 11.85
N LYS A 191 7.63 -11.92 11.82
CA LYS A 191 8.74 -11.07 11.44
C LYS A 191 8.75 -10.95 9.92
N ALA A 192 8.92 -9.71 9.44
CA ALA A 192 9.19 -9.47 8.03
C ALA A 192 10.37 -10.36 7.58
N PRO A 193 10.37 -10.86 6.33
CA PRO A 193 11.48 -11.62 5.79
C PRO A 193 12.82 -10.93 6.03
N GLU A 194 13.87 -11.72 6.27
CA GLU A 194 15.20 -11.17 6.53
C GLU A 194 15.68 -10.35 5.32
N GLY A 195 16.23 -9.15 5.58
CA GLY A 195 16.60 -8.19 4.53
C GLY A 195 15.46 -7.41 3.88
N GLN A 196 14.20 -7.61 4.31
CA GLN A 196 13.09 -6.76 3.88
C GLN A 196 13.38 -5.28 4.25
N PRO A 197 13.33 -4.34 3.29
CA PRO A 197 13.47 -2.93 3.59
C PRO A 197 12.46 -2.46 4.63
N LYS A 198 12.93 -1.66 5.58
CA LYS A 198 12.10 -1.05 6.62
C LYS A 198 12.27 0.46 6.60
N ILE A 199 11.19 1.17 6.83
CA ILE A 199 11.18 2.61 7.05
C ILE A 199 10.72 2.87 8.48
N THR A 200 11.44 3.71 9.21
CA THR A 200 11.02 4.11 10.56
C THR A 200 10.07 5.30 10.47
N ILE A 201 8.89 5.16 11.07
CA ILE A 201 7.88 6.22 11.16
C ILE A 201 7.41 6.28 12.61
N MET A 202 7.51 7.44 13.24
CA MET A 202 7.18 7.68 14.65
C MET A 202 7.80 6.63 15.58
N ASN A 203 9.10 6.38 15.41
CA ASN A 203 9.90 5.36 16.11
C ASN A 203 9.44 3.91 15.91
N ARG A 204 8.65 3.61 14.87
CA ARG A 204 8.24 2.25 14.52
C ARG A 204 8.83 1.82 13.18
N PRO A 205 9.60 0.72 13.12
CA PRO A 205 10.10 0.19 11.86
C PRO A 205 8.98 -0.54 11.11
N ILE A 206 8.60 -0.04 9.94
CA ILE A 206 7.56 -0.59 9.08
C ILE A 206 8.21 -1.31 7.89
N PRO A 207 7.92 -2.59 7.64
CA PRO A 207 8.38 -3.28 6.44
C PRO A 207 7.67 -2.73 5.20
N VAL A 208 8.43 -2.45 4.14
CA VAL A 208 7.90 -1.79 2.93
C VAL A 208 8.26 -2.53 1.66
N LEU A 209 7.40 -2.42 0.66
CA LEU A 209 7.57 -2.94 -0.69
C LEU A 209 7.70 -1.78 -1.68
N LYS A 210 8.77 -1.79 -2.47
CA LYS A 210 9.01 -0.78 -3.50
C LYS A 210 7.98 -0.86 -4.64
N ARG A 211 7.60 0.30 -5.18
CA ARG A 211 6.73 0.45 -6.36
C ARG A 211 7.57 0.82 -7.58
N SER A 212 8.31 -0.15 -8.12
CA SER A 212 9.20 0.07 -9.26
C SER A 212 8.43 0.61 -10.47
N GLY A 213 8.90 1.70 -11.07
CA GLY A 213 8.29 2.30 -12.27
C GLY A 213 7.01 3.09 -12.02
N TYR A 214 6.65 3.37 -10.76
CA TYR A 214 5.48 4.20 -10.45
C TYR A 214 5.81 5.70 -10.60
N THR A 215 5.03 6.41 -11.43
CA THR A 215 5.19 7.84 -11.70
C THR A 215 3.86 8.58 -11.54
N TRP A 216 3.90 9.79 -10.98
CA TRP A 216 2.76 10.72 -10.91
C TRP A 216 3.26 12.17 -11.06
N SER A 217 2.37 13.11 -11.33
CA SER A 217 2.60 14.55 -11.54
C SER A 217 3.37 15.25 -10.42
N GLY A 218 3.32 14.73 -9.19
CA GLY A 218 4.08 15.23 -8.04
C GLY A 218 5.41 14.52 -7.80
N SER A 219 5.74 13.50 -8.60
CA SER A 219 7.08 12.91 -8.58
C SER A 219 8.05 13.94 -9.16
N SER A 220 9.03 14.37 -8.36
CA SER A 220 10.21 15.01 -8.93
C SER A 220 10.84 13.96 -9.82
N GLN A 221 10.67 14.07 -11.14
CA GLN A 221 11.31 13.16 -12.09
C GLN A 221 12.81 13.10 -11.74
N PRO A 222 13.41 11.92 -11.50
CA PRO A 222 14.82 11.80 -11.82
C PRO A 222 14.89 12.00 -13.33
N ALA A 223 15.47 13.12 -13.77
CA ALA A 223 15.54 13.50 -15.16
C ALA A 223 16.01 12.31 -16.01
N SER A 224 15.13 11.79 -16.86
CA SER A 224 15.51 10.93 -17.95
C SER A 224 16.08 11.80 -19.07
N SER A 225 17.39 12.08 -19.03
CA SER A 225 18.16 12.33 -20.25
C SER A 225 19.67 12.31 -20.01
N ASN A 226 20.30 11.43 -20.79
CA ASN A 226 21.67 11.42 -21.26
C ASN A 226 22.83 11.30 -20.24
N ALA A 227 23.63 10.27 -20.53
CA ALA A 227 24.98 10.09 -20.07
C ALA A 227 25.77 11.41 -20.13
N SER A 228 26.07 11.94 -18.95
CA SER A 228 27.23 12.79 -18.70
C SER A 228 27.61 12.55 -17.26
N SER A 229 28.66 11.77 -17.11
CA SER A 229 29.33 11.47 -15.85
C SER A 229 29.81 12.76 -15.20
N VAL A 230 28.99 13.34 -14.33
CA VAL A 230 29.48 14.23 -13.29
C VAL A 230 29.86 13.34 -12.12
N THR A 231 31.15 13.09 -12.02
CA THR A 231 31.80 12.46 -10.87
C THR A 231 31.64 13.36 -9.65
N LEU A 232 30.48 13.28 -9.00
CA LEU A 232 30.48 13.39 -7.55
C LEU A 232 31.20 12.15 -7.05
N GLN A 233 32.22 12.32 -6.22
CA GLN A 233 32.86 11.24 -5.45
C GLN A 233 31.83 10.64 -4.50
N GLY A 234 30.90 9.89 -5.08
CA GLY A 234 29.87 9.11 -4.41
C GLY A 234 30.49 7.79 -4.03
N SER A 235 30.61 7.58 -2.73
CA SER A 235 30.61 6.25 -2.13
C SER A 235 29.56 5.37 -2.83
N GLN A 236 30.05 4.37 -3.56
CA GLN A 236 29.25 3.32 -4.19
C GLN A 236 28.20 2.77 -3.21
N PRO A 237 26.97 2.45 -3.66
CA PRO A 237 25.97 1.83 -2.82
C PRO A 237 26.40 0.38 -2.52
N ASN A 238 27.17 0.18 -1.45
CA ASN A 238 27.44 -1.15 -0.91
C ASN A 238 26.18 -1.62 -0.15
N PRO A 239 25.50 -2.70 -0.54
CA PRO A 239 24.56 -3.38 0.34
C PRO A 239 25.41 -4.14 1.37
N ARG A 240 25.71 -3.52 2.52
CA ARG A 240 26.67 -4.01 3.52
C ARG A 240 26.09 -5.09 4.44
N GLY A 241 25.47 -6.15 3.90
CA GLY A 241 24.94 -7.21 4.78
C GLY A 241 24.52 -8.48 4.05
N TRP A 242 24.58 -9.60 4.78
CA TRP A 242 24.00 -10.86 4.34
C TRP A 242 22.48 -10.76 4.33
N THR A 243 21.87 -11.39 3.33
CA THR A 243 20.43 -11.58 3.29
C THR A 243 20.11 -13.07 3.36
N ALA A 244 19.18 -13.47 4.22
CA ALA A 244 18.81 -14.87 4.38
C ALA A 244 17.43 -15.21 3.78
N SER A 245 17.25 -16.47 3.41
CA SER A 245 15.93 -17.04 3.13
C SER A 245 15.16 -17.34 4.41
N GLN A 246 13.87 -17.63 4.27
CA GLN A 246 13.15 -18.37 5.30
C GLN A 246 13.80 -19.74 5.56
N LYS A 247 13.68 -20.24 6.79
CA LYS A 247 14.09 -21.59 7.16
C LYS A 247 13.03 -22.58 6.64
N LEU A 248 13.43 -23.51 5.79
CA LEU A 248 12.56 -24.58 5.31
C LEU A 248 12.87 -25.88 6.06
N THR A 249 11.84 -26.52 6.61
CA THR A 249 11.96 -27.78 7.33
C THR A 249 11.21 -28.88 6.59
N SER A 250 11.86 -30.00 6.34
CA SER A 250 11.25 -31.19 5.74
C SER A 250 11.85 -32.46 6.32
N ARG A 251 11.01 -33.35 6.86
CA ARG A 251 11.38 -34.64 7.45
C ARG A 251 12.61 -34.54 8.38
N GLY A 252 12.57 -33.55 9.28
CA GLY A 252 13.63 -33.27 10.26
C GLY A 252 14.86 -32.56 9.71
N SER A 253 15.06 -32.48 8.39
CA SER A 253 16.13 -31.66 7.81
C SER A 253 15.70 -30.20 7.73
N VAL A 254 16.63 -29.29 7.98
CA VAL A 254 16.40 -27.83 7.92
C VAL A 254 17.34 -27.21 6.90
N PHE A 255 16.84 -26.26 6.11
CA PHE A 255 17.57 -25.55 5.07
C PHE A 255 17.43 -24.04 5.26
N ILE A 256 18.52 -23.32 5.01
CA ILE A 256 18.54 -21.86 4.91
C ILE A 256 19.61 -21.45 3.90
N ALA A 257 19.32 -20.45 3.07
CA ALA A 257 20.30 -19.85 2.17
C ALA A 257 20.63 -18.42 2.65
N HIS A 258 21.88 -18.02 2.46
CA HIS A 258 22.36 -16.66 2.65
C HIS A 258 22.98 -16.17 1.35
N ALA A 259 22.72 -14.92 0.99
CA ALA A 259 23.29 -14.28 -0.19
C ALA A 259 23.91 -12.94 0.22
N ILE A 260 25.07 -12.62 -0.36
CA ILE A 260 25.71 -11.31 -0.19
C ILE A 260 26.32 -10.82 -1.50
N PRO A 261 26.20 -9.52 -1.83
CA PRO A 261 26.94 -8.92 -2.93
C PRO A 261 28.45 -8.98 -2.67
N ILE A 262 29.20 -9.38 -3.69
CA ILE A 262 30.67 -9.49 -3.61
C ILE A 262 31.28 -9.13 -4.95
N THR A 263 32.30 -8.29 -4.94
CA THR A 263 32.96 -7.81 -6.17
C THR A 263 34.25 -8.56 -6.49
N SER A 264 34.87 -9.21 -5.49
CA SER A 264 36.11 -9.96 -5.66
C SER A 264 36.04 -11.30 -4.94
N PRO A 265 36.32 -12.44 -5.62
CA PRO A 265 36.34 -13.74 -4.97
C PRO A 265 37.39 -13.87 -3.86
N ALA A 266 38.42 -13.03 -3.87
CA ALA A 266 39.45 -13.02 -2.83
C ALA A 266 38.90 -12.64 -1.45
N THR A 267 37.79 -11.88 -1.37
CA THR A 267 37.19 -11.47 -0.10
C THR A 267 36.26 -12.55 0.49
N ARG A 268 35.94 -13.61 -0.26
CA ARG A 268 35.05 -14.70 0.17
C ARG A 268 35.42 -15.27 1.54
N PRO A 269 36.68 -15.65 1.84
CA PRO A 269 37.01 -16.27 3.13
C PRO A 269 36.71 -15.37 4.33
N ALA A 270 37.00 -14.07 4.22
CA ALA A 270 36.73 -13.10 5.27
C ALA A 270 35.22 -12.89 5.45
N VAL A 271 34.47 -12.76 4.35
CA VAL A 271 33.03 -12.56 4.34
C VAL A 271 32.29 -13.79 4.89
N PHE A 272 32.72 -15.00 4.52
CA PHE A 272 32.19 -16.26 5.05
C PHE A 272 32.47 -16.40 6.55
N LYS A 273 33.68 -16.06 7.02
CA LYS A 273 34.00 -16.06 8.46
C LYS A 273 33.12 -15.06 9.22
N SER A 274 32.84 -13.89 8.64
CA SER A 274 31.93 -12.91 9.23
C SER A 274 30.50 -13.45 9.35
N LEU A 275 30.01 -14.24 8.38
CA LEU A 275 28.70 -14.89 8.46
C LEU A 275 28.62 -15.83 9.67
N MET A 276 29.64 -16.67 9.84
CA MET A 276 29.69 -17.64 10.95
C MET A 276 29.78 -16.93 12.31
N ALA A 277 30.52 -15.83 12.40
CA ALA A 277 30.59 -15.03 13.62
C ALA A 277 29.26 -14.31 13.95
N GLU A 278 28.54 -13.83 12.93
CA GLU A 278 27.22 -13.20 13.09
C GLU A 278 26.14 -14.23 13.46
N LYS A 279 26.25 -15.44 12.90
CA LYS A 279 25.30 -16.55 13.10
C LYS A 279 26.02 -17.84 13.49
N PRO A 280 26.45 -17.96 14.77
CA PRO A 280 27.21 -19.11 15.25
C PRO A 280 26.47 -20.45 15.09
N GLU A 281 25.13 -20.44 15.00
CA GLU A 281 24.35 -21.66 14.79
C GLU A 281 24.67 -22.35 13.45
N LEU A 282 25.15 -21.61 12.44
CA LEU A 282 25.50 -22.17 11.13
C LEU A 282 26.72 -23.10 11.21
N GLU A 283 27.61 -22.90 12.20
CA GLU A 283 28.76 -23.78 12.43
C GLU A 283 28.35 -25.18 12.91
N THR A 284 27.15 -25.31 13.49
CA THR A 284 26.60 -26.61 13.93
C THR A 284 25.96 -27.42 12.80
N ALA A 285 25.86 -26.84 11.60
CA ALA A 285 25.19 -27.47 10.48
C ALA A 285 25.98 -28.65 9.92
N THR A 286 25.26 -29.59 9.32
CA THR A 286 25.88 -30.76 8.67
C THR A 286 26.64 -30.34 7.42
N HIS A 287 26.10 -29.37 6.67
CA HIS A 287 26.68 -28.86 5.43
C HIS A 287 26.47 -27.35 5.30
N ASN A 288 27.52 -26.64 4.89
CA ASN A 288 27.56 -25.22 4.53
C ASN A 288 28.14 -25.07 3.12
N ALA A 289 27.40 -25.56 2.12
CA ALA A 289 27.78 -25.47 0.72
C ALA A 289 27.74 -24.01 0.23
N TRP A 290 28.58 -23.64 -0.74
CA TRP A 290 28.58 -22.27 -1.27
C TRP A 290 28.89 -22.22 -2.77
N ALA A 291 28.45 -21.13 -3.40
CA ALA A 291 28.82 -20.78 -4.77
C ALA A 291 29.02 -19.27 -4.89
N ILE A 292 29.94 -18.86 -5.77
CA ILE A 292 30.24 -17.47 -6.05
C ILE A 292 30.35 -17.25 -7.55
N ARG A 293 29.76 -16.15 -8.04
CA ARG A 293 29.89 -15.69 -9.43
C ARG A 293 30.18 -14.19 -9.40
N THR A 294 31.31 -13.77 -9.96
CA THR A 294 31.75 -12.36 -10.00
C THR A 294 32.12 -11.93 -11.42
N SER A 295 31.92 -10.67 -11.76
CA SER A 295 32.35 -10.10 -13.05
C SER A 295 33.77 -9.57 -12.98
N PHE A 296 34.53 -9.72 -14.07
CA PHE A 296 35.84 -9.09 -14.18
C PHE A 296 35.71 -7.65 -14.73
N GLY A 297 35.44 -6.67 -13.86
CA GLY A 297 35.24 -5.29 -14.27
C GLY A 297 34.12 -5.15 -15.31
N SER A 298 34.42 -4.57 -16.48
CA SER A 298 33.50 -4.46 -17.63
C SER A 298 33.55 -5.65 -18.60
N SER A 299 34.38 -6.66 -18.33
CA SER A 299 34.52 -7.84 -19.19
C SER A 299 33.28 -8.73 -19.15
N PRO A 300 32.91 -9.37 -20.28
CA PRO A 300 31.88 -10.41 -20.29
C PRO A 300 32.29 -11.67 -19.52
N LEU A 301 33.58 -11.84 -19.20
CA LEU A 301 34.09 -12.98 -18.45
C LEU A 301 33.62 -12.95 -16.98
N LYS A 302 33.19 -14.11 -16.49
CA LYS A 302 32.77 -14.33 -15.11
C LYS A 302 33.75 -15.26 -14.41
N GLN A 303 34.15 -14.91 -13.19
CA GLN A 303 34.89 -15.79 -12.31
C GLN A 303 33.91 -16.52 -11.40
N GLU A 304 34.00 -17.85 -11.41
CA GLU A 304 33.05 -18.74 -10.77
C GLU A 304 33.79 -19.77 -9.92
N ALA A 305 33.26 -20.05 -8.72
CA ALA A 305 33.76 -21.12 -7.86
C ALA A 305 32.61 -21.64 -6.99
N SER A 306 32.72 -22.88 -6.52
CA SER A 306 31.75 -23.49 -5.62
C SER A 306 32.38 -24.56 -4.76
N PHE A 307 31.67 -24.97 -3.71
CA PHE A 307 32.07 -26.01 -2.78
C PHE A 307 30.85 -26.70 -2.20
N ASP A 308 30.88 -28.03 -2.15
CA ASP A 308 29.76 -28.87 -1.76
C ASP A 308 29.63 -29.07 -0.25
N ASP A 309 30.74 -28.92 0.50
CA ASP A 309 30.83 -29.20 1.94
C ASP A 309 30.21 -30.55 2.36
N GLY A 310 30.47 -31.61 1.59
CA GLY A 310 29.95 -32.97 1.84
C GLY A 310 28.53 -33.23 1.34
N GLU A 311 27.78 -32.20 0.92
CA GLU A 311 26.49 -32.36 0.23
C GLU A 311 26.72 -32.52 -1.27
N SER A 312 26.96 -33.75 -1.72
CA SER A 312 27.37 -34.04 -3.11
C SER A 312 26.50 -33.35 -4.17
N GLY A 313 27.15 -32.55 -5.02
CA GLY A 313 26.57 -31.80 -6.12
C GLY A 313 25.94 -30.45 -5.74
N CYS A 314 25.98 -30.05 -4.46
CA CYS A 314 25.30 -28.84 -4.01
C CYS A 314 25.94 -27.55 -4.54
N GLY A 315 27.27 -27.42 -4.46
CA GLY A 315 27.98 -26.25 -4.95
C GLY A 315 27.82 -26.05 -6.46
N SER A 316 27.90 -27.12 -7.25
CA SER A 316 27.64 -27.04 -8.70
C SER A 316 26.19 -26.68 -9.02
N PHE A 317 25.23 -27.22 -8.27
CA PHE A 317 23.82 -26.87 -8.36
C PHE A 317 23.55 -25.39 -8.07
N LEU A 318 24.11 -24.86 -6.97
CA LEU A 318 23.99 -23.44 -6.62
C LEU A 318 24.57 -22.54 -7.71
N LEU A 319 25.74 -22.90 -8.24
CA LEU A 319 26.38 -22.14 -9.31
C LEU A 319 25.54 -22.17 -10.60
N GLN A 320 24.95 -23.31 -10.95
CA GLN A 320 24.06 -23.41 -12.10
C GLN A 320 22.83 -22.51 -11.94
N GLN A 321 22.22 -22.44 -10.75
CA GLN A 321 21.10 -21.52 -10.52
C GLN A 321 21.50 -20.04 -10.66
N LEU A 322 22.70 -19.65 -10.22
CA LEU A 322 23.20 -18.28 -10.45
C LEU A 322 23.39 -17.98 -11.94
N ARG A 323 23.80 -18.96 -12.75
CA ARG A 323 23.91 -18.83 -14.21
C ARG A 323 22.53 -18.71 -14.87
N ASP A 324 21.61 -19.61 -14.52
CA ASP A 324 20.25 -19.64 -15.08
C ASP A 324 19.50 -18.32 -14.83
N LEU A 325 19.73 -17.69 -13.67
CA LEU A 325 19.14 -16.39 -13.29
C LEU A 325 19.95 -15.17 -13.76
N ASP A 326 21.07 -15.40 -14.44
CA ASP A 326 22.11 -14.43 -14.79
C ASP A 326 22.49 -13.46 -13.66
N ILE A 327 22.67 -14.00 -12.45
CA ILE A 327 23.11 -13.21 -11.30
C ILE A 327 24.63 -13.24 -11.23
N SER A 328 25.25 -12.07 -11.11
CA SER A 328 26.70 -11.93 -10.90
C SER A 328 27.00 -10.97 -9.74
N ASN A 329 28.26 -10.97 -9.31
CA ASN A 329 28.75 -10.25 -8.13
C ASN A 329 28.02 -10.67 -6.85
N THR A 330 27.82 -11.98 -6.68
CA THR A 330 27.10 -12.53 -5.53
C THR A 330 27.77 -13.81 -5.03
N LEU A 331 27.91 -13.92 -3.70
CA LEU A 331 28.25 -15.13 -2.97
C LEU A 331 26.98 -15.65 -2.29
N VAL A 332 26.72 -16.95 -2.45
CA VAL A 332 25.63 -17.64 -1.74
C VAL A 332 26.19 -18.76 -0.88
N VAL A 333 25.60 -18.94 0.30
CA VAL A 333 25.90 -20.01 1.25
C VAL A 333 24.59 -20.71 1.58
N LEU A 334 24.49 -22.00 1.26
CA LEU A 334 23.37 -22.83 1.62
C LEU A 334 23.75 -23.73 2.79
N THR A 335 23.05 -23.54 3.90
CA THR A 335 23.25 -24.30 5.12
C THR A 335 22.15 -25.36 5.26
N ARG A 336 22.55 -26.59 5.57
CA ARG A 336 21.66 -27.71 5.84
C ARG A 336 22.01 -28.40 7.16
N TRP A 337 21.00 -28.60 8.00
CA TRP A 337 21.04 -29.56 9.11
C TRP A 337 20.36 -30.85 8.69
N TYR A 338 21.08 -31.97 8.76
CA TYR A 338 20.54 -33.29 8.41
C TYR A 338 19.67 -33.85 9.54
N GLY A 339 18.44 -34.21 9.21
CA GLY A 339 17.45 -34.72 10.18
C GLY A 339 17.41 -36.24 10.37
N GLY A 340 18.38 -37.00 9.86
CA GLY A 340 18.38 -38.46 9.94
C GLY A 340 17.61 -39.19 8.83
N ILE A 341 16.92 -38.47 7.94
CA ILE A 341 16.14 -39.04 6.82
C ILE A 341 16.70 -38.57 5.48
N MET A 342 17.00 -39.52 4.58
CA MET A 342 17.41 -39.20 3.21
C MET A 342 16.22 -38.64 2.42
N LEU A 343 16.34 -37.40 1.96
CA LEU A 343 15.28 -36.71 1.21
C LEU A 343 15.26 -37.06 -0.29
N GLY A 344 16.31 -37.71 -0.81
CA GLY A 344 16.43 -38.00 -2.24
C GLY A 344 16.36 -36.72 -3.08
N PRO A 345 15.64 -36.72 -4.23
CA PRO A 345 15.52 -35.56 -5.11
C PRO A 345 14.82 -34.34 -4.50
N ASP A 346 13.95 -34.52 -3.49
CA ASP A 346 13.17 -33.42 -2.89
C ASP A 346 14.08 -32.36 -2.24
N ARG A 347 15.29 -32.75 -1.80
CA ARG A 347 16.29 -31.80 -1.28
C ARG A 347 16.57 -30.69 -2.30
N TRP A 348 16.67 -31.01 -3.58
CA TRP A 348 17.00 -30.03 -4.62
C TRP A 348 15.91 -28.98 -4.79
N ARG A 349 14.64 -29.37 -4.67
CA ARG A 349 13.51 -28.44 -4.70
C ARG A 349 13.59 -27.45 -3.54
N LEU A 350 13.83 -27.95 -2.32
CA LEU A 350 13.96 -27.10 -1.11
C LEU A 350 15.18 -26.18 -1.18
N MET A 351 16.32 -26.69 -1.65
CA MET A 351 17.53 -25.87 -1.85
C MET A 351 17.30 -24.76 -2.87
N LYS A 352 16.61 -25.06 -3.98
CA LYS A 352 16.22 -24.06 -4.99
C LYS A 352 15.33 -22.97 -4.39
N GLU A 353 14.34 -23.38 -3.61
CA GLU A 353 13.38 -22.48 -2.97
C GLU A 353 14.09 -21.54 -1.98
N CYS A 354 14.92 -22.07 -1.07
CA CYS A 354 15.75 -21.26 -0.19
C CYS A 354 16.65 -20.30 -0.96
N LEU A 355 17.37 -20.79 -1.97
CA LEU A 355 18.28 -19.97 -2.76
C LEU A 355 17.56 -18.81 -3.45
N ASN A 356 16.44 -19.10 -4.11
CA ASN A 356 15.65 -18.08 -4.81
C ASN A 356 15.10 -17.03 -3.84
N ASP A 357 14.65 -17.44 -2.65
CA ASP A 357 14.17 -16.51 -1.64
C ASP A 357 15.31 -15.60 -1.13
N ALA A 358 16.49 -16.14 -0.81
CA ALA A 358 17.65 -15.35 -0.39
C ALA A 358 18.11 -14.34 -1.48
N LEU A 359 18.18 -14.78 -2.73
CA LEU A 359 18.54 -13.93 -3.88
C LEU A 359 17.47 -12.85 -4.15
N SER A 360 16.19 -13.19 -4.03
CA SER A 360 15.09 -12.24 -4.16
C SER A 360 15.16 -11.17 -3.06
N SER A 361 15.51 -11.57 -1.85
CA SER A 361 15.64 -10.70 -0.68
C SER A 361 16.84 -9.76 -0.86
N GLN A 362 17.98 -10.26 -1.35
CA GLN A 362 19.15 -9.44 -1.68
C GLN A 362 18.80 -8.35 -2.72
N LYS A 363 17.99 -8.67 -3.72
CA LYS A 363 17.49 -7.67 -4.70
C LYS A 363 16.52 -6.67 -4.06
N ARG A 364 15.71 -7.09 -3.07
CA ARG A 364 14.81 -6.19 -2.32
C ARG A 364 15.58 -5.19 -1.44
N THR A 365 16.73 -5.56 -0.88
CA THR A 365 17.56 -4.69 -0.02
C THR A 365 18.24 -3.52 -0.77
N SER A 366 18.06 -3.42 -2.10
CA SER A 366 18.44 -2.24 -2.88
C SER A 366 17.85 -0.97 -2.26
N SER A 367 18.68 0.04 -1.99
CA SER A 367 18.33 1.27 -1.27
C SER A 367 17.01 1.90 -1.73
N LEU A 368 16.15 2.31 -0.78
CA LEU A 368 14.93 3.07 -1.04
C LEU A 368 15.34 4.50 -1.43
N ASN A 369 15.73 4.71 -2.70
CA ASN A 369 16.21 5.99 -3.21
C ASN A 369 15.06 6.99 -3.43
N GLY A 370 14.24 7.18 -2.41
CA GLY A 370 13.03 8.01 -2.47
C GLY A 370 11.92 7.47 -3.39
N GLU A 371 12.04 6.21 -3.82
CA GLU A 371 11.01 5.56 -4.63
C GLU A 371 9.71 5.39 -3.81
N PRO A 372 8.54 5.51 -4.45
CA PRO A 372 7.27 5.24 -3.81
C PRO A 372 7.20 3.81 -3.26
N VAL A 373 6.62 3.67 -2.08
CA VAL A 373 6.52 2.36 -1.43
C VAL A 373 5.10 2.05 -0.95
N TRP A 374 4.83 0.76 -0.78
CA TRP A 374 3.70 0.25 -0.01
C TRP A 374 4.19 -0.25 1.33
N ALA A 375 3.41 -0.06 2.39
CA ALA A 375 3.65 -0.81 3.61
C ALA A 375 3.16 -2.24 3.46
N LEU A 376 3.99 -3.20 3.86
CA LEU A 376 3.62 -4.62 3.88
C LEU A 376 2.68 -4.90 5.04
N ASN A 377 1.62 -5.65 4.76
CA ASN A 377 0.68 -6.14 5.77
C ASN A 377 0.93 -7.62 6.02
N LEU A 378 1.92 -7.94 6.86
CA LEU A 378 2.30 -9.35 7.13
C LEU A 378 1.13 -10.19 7.67
N GLU A 379 0.16 -9.52 8.30
CA GLU A 379 -1.15 -10.04 8.75
C GLU A 379 -1.98 -10.80 7.72
N ASP A 380 -1.99 -10.26 6.52
CA ASP A 380 -2.98 -10.59 5.52
C ASP A 380 -2.51 -11.76 4.67
N LYS A 381 -3.10 -12.92 4.91
CA LYS A 381 -2.76 -14.17 4.21
C LYS A 381 -3.37 -14.25 2.81
N SER A 382 -4.13 -13.24 2.39
CA SER A 382 -4.71 -13.12 1.05
C SER A 382 -4.06 -11.99 0.27
N PRO A 383 -2.95 -12.24 -0.47
CA PRO A 383 -2.34 -11.23 -1.29
C PRO A 383 -3.31 -10.80 -2.40
N SER A 384 -3.44 -9.49 -2.59
CA SER A 384 -4.28 -8.95 -3.63
C SER A 384 -3.67 -9.13 -5.03
N THR A 385 -4.51 -9.22 -6.06
CA THR A 385 -4.10 -9.46 -7.45
C THR A 385 -3.08 -8.43 -7.99
N SER A 386 -3.05 -7.23 -7.42
CA SER A 386 -2.23 -6.10 -7.90
C SER A 386 -0.82 -6.01 -7.29
N THR A 387 -0.44 -6.94 -6.41
CA THR A 387 0.85 -6.92 -5.70
C THR A 387 1.61 -8.23 -5.90
N VAL A 388 2.95 -8.16 -6.02
CA VAL A 388 3.87 -9.30 -6.25
C VAL A 388 3.83 -10.30 -5.08
N GLY A 389 2.76 -11.09 -4.97
CA GLY A 389 2.59 -12.16 -3.98
C GLY A 389 2.62 -11.75 -2.50
N MET A 390 2.82 -10.47 -2.17
CA MET A 390 2.92 -9.97 -0.81
C MET A 390 1.74 -9.06 -0.46
N PRO A 391 1.09 -9.27 0.69
CA PRO A 391 0.01 -8.40 1.18
C PRO A 391 0.51 -6.99 1.52
N ILE A 392 -0.31 -5.97 1.23
CA ILE A 392 -0.02 -4.56 1.52
C ILE A 392 -1.14 -3.89 2.31
N HIS A 393 -0.81 -2.85 3.06
CA HIS A 393 -1.81 -1.95 3.62
C HIS A 393 -2.40 -1.07 2.52
N ARG A 394 -3.63 -1.40 2.11
CA ARG A 394 -4.33 -0.68 1.03
C ARG A 394 -4.78 0.72 1.47
N PRO A 395 -4.47 1.78 0.68
CA PRO A 395 -4.77 3.18 1.05
C PRO A 395 -6.27 3.50 1.11
N GLU A 396 -7.13 2.80 0.36
CA GLU A 396 -8.57 3.07 0.33
C GLU A 396 -9.22 2.81 1.68
N GLY A 397 -8.76 1.77 2.39
CA GLY A 397 -9.23 1.44 3.74
C GLY A 397 -8.94 2.58 4.72
N ALA A 398 -7.70 3.06 4.72
CA ALA A 398 -7.24 4.18 5.54
C ALA A 398 -8.00 5.46 5.22
N ARG A 399 -8.11 5.80 3.93
CA ARG A 399 -8.85 6.98 3.45
C ARG A 399 -10.33 6.94 3.87
N ASN A 400 -11.01 5.83 3.60
CA ASN A 400 -12.41 5.67 3.95
C ASN A 400 -12.63 5.74 5.47
N TYR A 401 -11.65 5.29 6.26
CA TYR A 401 -11.72 5.37 7.71
C TYR A 401 -11.69 6.82 8.20
N ILE A 402 -10.71 7.62 7.77
CA ILE A 402 -10.60 9.03 8.19
C ILE A 402 -11.74 9.90 7.67
N LEU A 403 -12.28 9.63 6.48
CA LEU A 403 -13.45 10.36 5.92
C LEU A 403 -14.73 10.22 6.77
N ARG A 404 -14.79 9.22 7.66
CA ARG A 404 -15.97 8.91 8.47
C ARG A 404 -15.76 9.11 9.97
N ALA A 405 -14.57 9.52 10.40
CA ALA A 405 -14.13 9.39 11.79
C ALA A 405 -14.29 10.65 12.67
N PHE A 406 -14.50 11.83 12.09
CA PHE A 406 -14.44 13.11 12.82
C PHE A 406 -15.83 13.74 12.94
N ALA A 407 -16.59 13.32 13.94
CA ALA A 407 -17.94 13.84 14.20
C ALA A 407 -17.88 15.24 14.86
N PRO A 408 -18.93 16.07 14.72
CA PRO A 408 -19.05 17.29 15.52
C PRO A 408 -19.16 16.94 17.02
N ALA A 409 -18.73 17.85 17.91
CA ALA A 409 -18.89 17.68 19.35
C ALA A 409 -20.36 17.80 19.81
N ASP A 410 -21.13 18.67 19.17
CA ASP A 410 -22.55 18.88 19.45
C ASP A 410 -23.41 18.15 18.42
N GLU A 411 -24.00 17.00 18.79
CA GLU A 411 -25.02 16.32 17.98
C GLU A 411 -26.40 16.98 18.15
N SER A 412 -26.53 18.24 17.73
CA SER A 412 -27.82 18.93 17.73
C SER A 412 -28.58 18.68 16.42
N GLY A 413 -29.58 17.81 16.48
CA GLY A 413 -30.61 17.63 15.46
C GLY A 413 -30.47 16.39 14.56
N LYS A 414 -31.62 15.88 14.09
CA LYS A 414 -31.67 14.78 13.11
C LYS A 414 -31.17 15.26 11.75
N LYS A 415 -29.88 15.07 11.47
CA LYS A 415 -29.28 15.29 10.15
C LYS A 415 -29.50 14.09 9.24
N THR A 416 -29.57 14.32 7.92
CA THR A 416 -29.56 13.22 6.95
C THR A 416 -28.20 12.53 6.96
N VAL A 417 -28.15 11.25 6.57
CA VAL A 417 -26.87 10.50 6.49
C VAL A 417 -25.86 11.20 5.58
N THR A 418 -26.33 11.80 4.48
CA THR A 418 -25.49 12.55 3.56
C THR A 418 -24.89 13.80 4.22
N ALA A 419 -25.72 14.62 4.88
CA ALA A 419 -25.25 15.83 5.57
C ALA A 419 -24.29 15.49 6.71
N ALA A 420 -24.56 14.43 7.48
CA ALA A 420 -23.67 13.96 8.54
C ALA A 420 -22.32 13.46 8.00
N ASN A 421 -22.29 12.89 6.80
CA ASN A 421 -21.05 12.48 6.15
C ASN A 421 -20.27 13.67 5.59
N GLU A 422 -20.95 14.64 4.98
CA GLU A 422 -20.32 15.89 4.49
C GLU A 422 -19.67 16.65 5.65
N GLU A 423 -20.38 16.81 6.78
CA GLU A 423 -19.84 17.46 7.98
C GLU A 423 -18.59 16.74 8.53
N LYS A 424 -18.55 15.41 8.49
CA LYS A 424 -17.36 14.64 8.88
C LYS A 424 -16.17 14.87 7.94
N GLN A 425 -16.43 15.07 6.65
CA GLN A 425 -15.39 15.39 5.67
C GLN A 425 -14.87 16.82 5.85
N GLU A 426 -15.74 17.78 6.14
CA GLU A 426 -15.32 19.13 6.50
C GLU A 426 -14.45 19.13 7.76
N ASN A 427 -14.88 18.41 8.80
CA ASN A 427 -14.10 18.25 10.02
C ASN A 427 -12.74 17.58 9.75
N LEU A 428 -12.69 16.57 8.88
CA LEU A 428 -11.42 16.01 8.41
C LEU A 428 -10.54 17.07 7.75
N GLY A 429 -11.10 17.91 6.88
CA GLY A 429 -10.37 18.99 6.23
C GLY A 429 -9.72 19.95 7.24
N ARG A 430 -10.47 20.33 8.28
CA ARG A 430 -9.99 21.18 9.38
C ARG A 430 -8.91 20.49 10.22
N VAL A 431 -9.04 19.18 10.48
CA VAL A 431 -8.01 18.38 11.18
C VAL A 431 -6.72 18.34 10.36
N LEU A 432 -6.81 18.01 9.07
CA LEU A 432 -5.64 17.92 8.20
C LEU A 432 -4.97 19.28 8.02
N GLY A 433 -5.74 20.37 7.88
CA GLY A 433 -5.18 21.72 7.83
C GLY A 433 -4.52 22.15 9.13
N ALA A 434 -5.12 21.86 10.30
CA ALA A 434 -4.50 22.15 11.59
C ALA A 434 -3.13 21.46 11.73
N LEU A 435 -3.05 20.18 11.34
CA LEU A 435 -1.82 19.41 11.34
C LEU A 435 -0.81 19.94 10.32
N ARG A 436 -1.29 20.35 9.15
CA ARG A 436 -0.44 20.94 8.10
C ARG A 436 0.20 22.24 8.55
N LEU A 437 -0.58 23.14 9.15
CA LEU A 437 -0.09 24.40 9.72
C LEU A 437 0.90 24.16 10.88
N LEU A 438 0.64 23.14 11.70
CA LEU A 438 1.59 22.69 12.72
C LEU A 438 2.91 22.28 12.09
N PHE A 439 2.91 21.29 11.19
CA PHE A 439 4.15 20.76 10.63
C PHE A 439 4.88 21.76 9.74
N SER A 440 4.17 22.57 8.95
CA SER A 440 4.79 23.60 8.11
C SER A 440 5.58 24.62 8.93
N SER A 441 5.06 25.01 10.10
CA SER A 441 5.76 25.96 11.00
C SER A 441 7.09 25.44 11.55
N TRP A 442 7.32 24.12 11.53
CA TRP A 442 8.53 23.47 12.02
C TRP A 442 9.41 22.87 10.92
N ALA A 443 8.87 22.63 9.72
CA ALA A 443 9.54 21.89 8.63
C ALA A 443 10.84 22.54 8.13
N GLY A 444 10.97 23.88 8.23
CA GLY A 444 12.19 24.60 7.86
C GLY A 444 13.26 24.66 8.96
N ILE A 445 13.00 24.08 10.13
CA ILE A 445 13.83 24.26 11.33
C ILE A 445 14.29 22.91 11.87
N LEU A 446 13.37 21.96 11.97
CA LEU A 446 13.66 20.61 12.40
C LEU A 446 14.06 19.79 11.19
N SER A 447 15.10 18.97 11.34
CA SER A 447 15.35 17.90 10.39
C SER A 447 14.16 16.93 10.33
N ARG A 448 14.06 16.16 9.24
CA ARG A 448 12.98 15.16 9.07
C ARG A 448 12.91 14.19 10.26
N ASP A 449 14.05 13.75 10.77
CA ASP A 449 14.14 12.83 11.91
C ASP A 449 13.72 13.47 13.24
N GLU A 450 14.09 14.74 13.47
CA GLU A 450 13.67 15.48 14.66
C GLU A 450 12.17 15.76 14.64
N LEU A 451 11.62 16.10 13.47
CA LEU A 451 10.20 16.30 13.26
C LEU A 451 9.42 15.01 13.58
N ASP A 452 9.87 13.85 13.09
CA ASP A 452 9.26 12.54 13.38
C ASP A 452 9.26 12.19 14.88
N LYS A 453 10.39 12.40 15.57
CA LYS A 453 10.50 12.17 17.02
C LYS A 453 9.58 13.09 17.82
N ARG A 454 9.54 14.38 17.46
CA ARG A 454 8.74 15.39 18.18
C ARG A 454 7.25 15.21 17.94
N ALA A 455 6.89 14.81 16.72
CA ALA A 455 5.53 14.47 16.31
C ALA A 455 4.86 13.44 17.22
N TRP A 456 5.58 12.40 17.65
CA TRP A 456 5.05 11.42 18.61
C TRP A 456 4.65 12.05 19.95
N THR A 457 5.48 12.96 20.47
CA THR A 457 5.21 13.66 21.73
C THR A 457 3.99 14.56 21.60
N TRP A 458 3.87 15.30 20.49
CA TRP A 458 2.68 16.12 20.21
C TRP A 458 1.41 15.28 20.13
N TYR A 459 1.44 14.16 19.41
CA TYR A 459 0.29 13.26 19.33
C TYR A 459 -0.12 12.72 20.71
N MET A 460 0.83 12.35 21.57
CA MET A 460 0.54 11.90 22.95
C MET A 460 -0.17 12.96 23.79
N ASN A 461 0.14 14.24 23.58
CA ASN A 461 -0.47 15.36 24.31
C ASN A 461 -1.82 15.80 23.73
N LEU A 462 -2.05 15.56 22.43
CA LEU A 462 -3.26 15.95 21.72
C LEU A 462 -4.35 14.88 21.71
N ARG A 463 -3.99 13.60 21.82
CA ARG A 463 -4.95 12.50 21.69
C ARG A 463 -6.09 12.63 22.72
N PRO A 464 -7.32 12.20 22.38
CA PRO A 464 -8.43 12.23 23.32
C PRO A 464 -8.15 11.41 24.58
N ASP A 465 -8.57 11.93 25.72
CA ASP A 465 -8.59 11.22 26.99
C ASP A 465 -9.72 10.19 26.99
N VAL A 466 -9.38 8.95 27.31
CA VAL A 466 -10.32 7.82 27.41
C VAL A 466 -9.85 6.92 28.55
N ASP A 467 -10.77 6.12 29.08
CA ASP A 467 -10.53 5.23 30.21
C ASP A 467 -9.31 4.31 30.02
N ALA A 468 -8.67 3.96 31.14
CA ALA A 468 -7.59 2.99 31.13
C ALA A 468 -8.12 1.57 30.89
N GLY A 469 -7.30 0.73 30.27
CA GLY A 469 -7.64 -0.68 30.02
C GLY A 469 -8.65 -0.90 28.88
N PRO A 470 -9.36 -2.04 28.88
CA PRO A 470 -10.30 -2.40 27.81
C PRO A 470 -11.48 -1.44 27.64
N ALA A 471 -11.90 -0.76 28.72
CA ALA A 471 -13.05 0.16 28.68
C ALA A 471 -12.82 1.38 27.75
N GLY A 472 -11.58 1.86 27.65
CA GLY A 472 -11.23 2.94 26.73
C GLY A 472 -10.94 2.49 25.29
N TRP A 473 -10.99 1.19 25.01
CA TRP A 473 -10.72 0.69 23.66
C TRP A 473 -11.82 1.11 22.69
N GLY A 474 -11.45 1.85 21.65
CA GLY A 474 -12.43 2.36 20.69
C GLY A 474 -13.38 3.40 21.29
N ALA A 475 -13.08 3.97 22.46
CA ALA A 475 -13.79 5.12 22.98
C ALA A 475 -13.48 6.38 22.16
N LYS A 476 -14.48 7.25 22.04
CA LYS A 476 -14.34 8.58 21.45
C LYS A 476 -14.13 9.60 22.55
N GLY A 477 -13.38 10.65 22.25
CA GLY A 477 -13.27 11.81 23.12
C GLY A 477 -13.22 13.10 22.32
N THR A 478 -13.45 14.19 23.03
CA THR A 478 -13.54 15.53 22.47
C THR A 478 -12.14 16.10 22.23
N LEU A 479 -11.94 16.73 21.07
CA LEU A 479 -10.69 17.41 20.71
C LEU A 479 -11.02 18.79 20.13
N ASN A 480 -10.51 19.83 20.79
CA ASN A 480 -10.50 21.18 20.24
C ASN A 480 -9.28 21.33 19.31
N LEU A 481 -9.50 21.73 18.06
CA LEU A 481 -8.42 21.81 17.05
C LEU A 481 -7.48 23.01 17.29
N GLY A 482 -7.90 24.02 18.05
CA GLY A 482 -7.02 25.10 18.51
C GLY A 482 -5.81 24.59 19.30
N ARG A 483 -5.96 23.49 20.06
CA ARG A 483 -4.83 22.86 20.77
C ARG A 483 -3.73 22.37 19.82
N ILE A 484 -4.07 21.99 18.59
CA ILE A 484 -3.08 21.61 17.57
C ILE A 484 -2.34 22.85 17.10
N LEU A 485 -3.07 23.93 16.83
CA LEU A 485 -2.49 25.21 16.39
C LEU A 485 -1.59 25.84 17.45
N ASP A 486 -1.88 25.63 18.74
CA ASP A 486 -1.05 26.15 19.83
C ASP A 486 0.34 25.47 19.91
N LEU A 487 0.53 24.33 19.24
CA LEU A 487 1.84 23.66 19.09
C LEU A 487 2.66 24.20 17.92
N LYS A 488 2.08 25.07 17.07
CA LYS A 488 2.83 25.76 16.02
C LYS A 488 3.97 26.54 16.64
N ARG A 489 5.07 26.67 15.90
CA ARG A 489 6.12 27.60 16.30
C ARG A 489 5.54 29.02 16.31
N LYS A 490 5.74 29.73 17.41
CA LYS A 490 5.53 31.18 17.47
C LYS A 490 6.72 31.84 16.79
N GLU A 491 6.47 32.65 15.76
CA GLU A 491 7.52 33.48 15.18
C GLU A 491 7.95 34.46 16.27
N THR A 492 9.18 34.31 16.77
CA THR A 492 9.83 35.36 17.54
C THR A 492 10.11 36.50 16.58
N SER A 493 9.32 37.57 16.69
CA SER A 493 9.54 38.85 16.00
C SER A 493 10.90 39.44 16.32
#